data_AF-A0A8T9DB51-F1
#
_entry.id   AF-A0A8T9DB51-F1
#
_cell.length_a   1.000
_cell.length_b   1.000
_cell.length_c   1.000
_cell.angle_alpha   90.00
_cell.angle_beta   90.00
_cell.angle_gamma   90.00
#
_symmetry.space_group_name_H-M   'P 1'
#
loop_
_entity.id
_entity.type
_entity.pdbx_description
1 polymer ?
#
loop_
_entity_poly.entity_id
_entity_poly.type
_entity_poly.pdbx_seq_one_letter_code
_entity_poly.pdbx_strand_id
1 'polypeptide(L)' 'MVDEELARFGAALRLLRSERGYSQEEFAALIGIDRSYLGGVERGDRNPSLKLLFRICKALGLQPKELLK' A
#
# COMPACT_ATOMS: atom_id res chain seq x y z
N MET A 1 -1.58 -10.39 18.57
CA MET A 1 -2.56 -9.32 18.25
C MET A 1 -2.22 -8.81 16.87
N VAL A 2 -3.20 -8.81 15.96
CA VAL A 2 -3.05 -8.16 14.65
C VAL A 2 -3.08 -6.65 14.89
N ASP A 3 -2.18 -5.92 14.27
CA ASP A 3 -2.19 -4.46 14.31
C ASP A 3 -3.36 -3.96 13.44
N GLU A 4 -4.42 -3.47 14.08
CA GLU A 4 -5.66 -3.06 13.41
C GLU A 4 -5.44 -1.86 12.48
N GLU A 5 -4.47 -0.99 12.78
CA GLU A 5 -4.15 0.17 11.95
C GLU A 5 -3.47 -0.28 10.66
N LEU A 6 -2.51 -1.20 10.76
CA LEU A 6 -1.84 -1.78 9.59
C LEU A 6 -2.80 -2.61 8.74
N ALA A 7 -3.72 -3.36 9.36
CA ALA A 7 -4.72 -4.13 8.62
C ALA A 7 -5.67 -3.21 7.82
N ARG A 8 -6.16 -2.13 8.45
CA ARG A 8 -7.02 -1.15 7.77
C ARG A 8 -6.30 -0.43 6.64
N PHE A 9 -5.06 0.01 6.88
CA PHE A 9 -4.20 0.61 5.88
C PHE A 9 -3.96 -0.33 4.69
N GLY A 10 -3.56 -1.57 4.97
CA GLY A 10 -3.27 -2.58 3.94
C GLY A 10 -4.47 -2.89 3.07
N ALA A 11 -5.67 -3.01 3.67
CA ALA A 11 -6.91 -3.22 2.95
C ALA A 11 -7.26 -2.03 2.03
N ALA A 12 -7.13 -0.79 2.53
CA ALA A 12 -7.36 0.41 1.74
C ALA A 12 -6.39 0.52 0.55
N LEU A 13 -5.10 0.23 0.77
CA LEU A 13 -4.09 0.19 -0.28
C LEU A 13 -4.44 -0.84 -1.36
N ARG A 14 -4.82 -2.06 -0.95
CA ARG A 14 -5.19 -3.13 -1.87
C ARG A 14 -6.38 -2.73 -2.75
N LEU A 15 -7.40 -2.12 -2.14
CA LEU A 15 -8.58 -1.66 -2.86
C LEU A 15 -8.19 -0.62 -3.93
N LEU A 16 -7.52 0.45 -3.51
CA LEU A 16 -7.12 1.54 -4.42
C LEU A 16 -6.18 1.08 -5.52
N ARG A 17 -5.23 0.18 -5.21
CA ARG A 17 -4.37 -0.44 -6.23
C ARG A 17 -5.20 -1.17 -7.28
N SER A 18 -6.18 -1.97 -6.83
CA SER A 18 -7.02 -2.79 -7.71
C SER A 18 -7.97 -1.94 -8.55
N GLU A 19 -8.51 -0.85 -8.00
CA GLU A 19 -9.33 0.13 -8.73
C GLU A 19 -8.54 0.85 -9.83
N ARG A 20 -7.22 0.99 -9.66
CA ARG A 20 -6.31 1.51 -10.70
C ARG A 20 -5.84 0.45 -11.69
N GLY A 21 -6.33 -0.78 -11.57
CA GLY A 21 -6.04 -1.87 -12.50
C GLY A 21 -4.63 -2.46 -12.36
N TYR A 22 -3.88 -2.10 -11.32
CA TYR A 22 -2.55 -2.65 -11.11
C TYR A 22 -2.60 -4.01 -10.42
N SER A 23 -1.83 -4.98 -10.92
CA SER A 23 -1.42 -6.14 -10.13
C SER A 23 -0.45 -5.76 -9.01
N GLN A 24 -0.22 -6.68 -8.06
CA GLN A 24 0.81 -6.47 -7.04
C GLN A 24 2.22 -6.34 -7.66
N GLU A 25 2.52 -7.12 -8.71
CA GLU A 25 3.83 -7.09 -9.36
C GLU A 25 4.09 -5.73 -10.00
N GLU A 26 3.14 -5.25 -10.80
CA GLU A 26 3.23 -3.95 -11.48
C GLU A 26 3.35 -2.79 -10.49
N PHE A 27 2.52 -2.80 -9.44
CA PHE A 27 2.53 -1.72 -8.47
C PHE A 27 3.79 -1.73 -7.59
N ALA A 28 4.27 -2.92 -7.21
CA ALA A 28 5.51 -3.06 -6.45
C ALA A 28 6.71 -2.55 -7.25
N ALA A 29 6.80 -2.88 -8.54
CA ALA A 29 7.80 -2.34 -9.45
C ALA A 29 7.68 -0.82 -9.57
N LEU A 30 6.47 -0.28 -9.76
CA LEU A 30 6.21 1.16 -9.88
C LEU A 30 6.67 1.95 -8.65
N ILE A 31 6.44 1.43 -7.45
CA ILE A 31 6.85 2.10 -6.20
C ILE A 31 8.23 1.64 -5.71
N GLY A 32 8.93 0.80 -6.47
CA GLY A 32 10.30 0.36 -6.19
C GLY A 32 10.44 -0.45 -4.90
N ILE A 33 9.65 -1.51 -4.76
CA ILE A 33 9.73 -2.51 -3.69
C ILE A 33 9.52 -3.94 -4.24
N ASP A 34 9.79 -4.94 -3.42
CA ASP A 34 9.48 -6.34 -3.73
C ASP A 34 7.97 -6.63 -3.63
N ARG A 35 7.43 -7.44 -4.55
CA ARG A 35 6.02 -7.85 -4.57
C ARG A 35 5.58 -8.53 -3.28
N SER A 36 6.41 -9.38 -2.68
CA SER A 36 6.10 -10.05 -1.42
C SER A 36 6.00 -9.07 -0.25
N TYR A 37 6.82 -8.01 -0.26
CA TYR A 37 6.72 -6.93 0.71
C TYR A 37 5.41 -6.16 0.54
N LEU A 38 5.03 -5.80 -0.70
CA LEU A 38 3.73 -5.19 -0.97
C LEU A 38 2.58 -6.06 -0.46
N GLY A 39 2.63 -7.37 -0.74
CA GLY A 39 1.61 -8.30 -0.25
C GLY A 39 1.55 -8.37 1.28
N GLY A 40 2.69 -8.27 1.97
CA GLY A 40 2.73 -8.16 3.42
C GLY A 40 2.12 -6.86 3.94
N VAL A 41 2.37 -5.73 3.27
CA VAL A 41 1.75 -4.45 3.60
C VAL A 41 0.22 -4.52 3.42
N GLU A 42 -0.25 -5.08 2.31
CA GLU A 42 -1.69 -5.22 2.01
C GLU A 42 -2.45 -6.12 2.98
N ARG A 43 -1.76 -7.03 3.66
CA ARG A 43 -2.35 -7.88 4.71
C ARG A 43 -2.20 -7.29 6.12
N GLY A 44 -1.49 -6.18 6.27
CA GLY A 44 -1.16 -5.61 7.58
C GLY A 44 -0.01 -6.31 8.31
N ASP A 45 0.69 -7.25 7.66
CA ASP A 45 1.83 -7.97 8.23
C ASP A 45 3.12 -7.13 8.28
N ARG A 46 3.16 -6.03 7.51
CA ARG A 46 4.34 -5.17 7.35
C ARG A 46 3.95 -3.70 7.56
N ASN A 47 4.70 -3.02 8.41
CA ASN A 47 4.62 -1.57 8.56
C ASN A 47 5.46 -0.87 7.49
N PRO A 48 4.86 -0.17 6.52
CA PRO A 48 5.61 0.57 5.52
C PRO A 48 6.26 1.81 6.13
N SER A 49 7.48 2.14 5.69
CA SER A 49 8.09 3.42 6.07
C SER A 49 7.29 4.61 5.56
N LEU A 50 7.40 5.76 6.23
CA LEU A 50 6.79 7.01 5.77
C LEU A 50 7.21 7.39 4.33
N LYS A 51 8.46 7.11 3.94
CA LYS A 51 8.93 7.32 2.56
C LYS A 51 8.17 6.44 1.56
N LEU A 52 7.89 5.19 1.91
CA LEU A 52 7.10 4.30 1.07
C LEU A 52 5.64 4.77 0.97
N LEU A 53 5.04 5.25 2.06
CA LEU A 53 3.70 5.86 2.02
C LEU A 53 3.63 6.97 0.97
N PHE A 54 4.58 7.91 0.97
CA PHE A 54 4.60 8.98 -0.03
C PHE A 54 4.79 8.48 -1.47
N ARG A 55 5.59 7.43 -1.69
CA ARG A 55 5.71 6.80 -3.02
C ARG A 55 4.39 6.17 -3.48
N ILE A 56 3.70 5.46 -2.58
CA ILE A 56 2.38 4.88 -2.83
C ILE A 56 1.38 5.97 -3.21
N CYS A 57 1.28 7.02 -2.39
CA CYS A 57 0.39 8.14 -2.63
C CYS A 57 0.67 8.81 -3.98
N LYS A 58 1.95 9.05 -4.31
CA LYS A 58 2.35 9.61 -5.60
C LYS A 58 1.94 8.71 -6.77
N ALA A 59 2.17 7.40 -6.67
CA ALA A 59 1.81 6.43 -7.71
C ALA A 59 0.29 6.31 -7.92
N LEU A 60 -0.49 6.46 -6.85
CA LEU A 60 -1.96 6.47 -6.91
C LEU A 60 -2.53 7.86 -7.22
N GLY A 61 -1.73 8.93 -7.23
CA GLY A 61 -2.21 10.30 -7.40
C GLY A 61 -3.11 10.76 -6.25
N LEU A 62 -2.78 10.37 -5.02
CA LEU A 62 -3.53 10.66 -3.79
C LEU A 62 -2.67 11.43 -2.78
N GLN A 63 -3.31 12.08 -1.83
CA GLN A 63 -2.70 12.62 -0.61
C GLN A 63 -2.72 11.55 0.50
N PRO A 64 -1.75 11.55 1.45
CA PRO A 64 -1.73 10.58 2.55
C PRO A 64 -3.01 10.52 3.38
N LYS A 65 -3.66 11.65 3.61
CA LYS A 65 -4.94 11.73 4.33
C LYS A 65 -6.09 10.95 3.66
N GLU A 66 -5.99 10.69 2.36
CA GLU A 66 -7.00 9.93 1.61
C GLU A 66 -6.81 8.42 1.83
N LEU A 67 -5.59 7.99 2.12
CA LEU A 67 -5.22 6.60 2.36
C LEU A 67 -5.25 6.21 3.85
N LEU A 68 -5.04 7.15 4.76
CA LEU A 68 -4.97 6.93 6.22
C LEU A 68 -6.32 7.13 6.95
N LYS A 69 -7.45 6.89 6.29
CA LYS A 69 -8.77 7.04 6.90
C LYS A 69 -9.09 5.93 7.92
#